data_AF-A0A520VPA6-F1
#
_entry.id   AF-A0A520VPA6-F1
#
_cell.length_a   1.000
_cell.length_b   1.000
_cell.length_c   1.000
_cell.angle_alpha   90.00
_cell.angle_beta   90.00
_cell.angle_gamma   90.00
#
_symmetry.space_group_name_H-M   'P 1'
#
loop_
_entity.id
_entity.type
_entity.pdbx_description
1 polymer ?
#
loop_
_entity_poly.entity_id
_entity_poly.type
_entity_poly.pdbx_seq_one_letter_code
_entity_poly.pdbx_strand_id
1 'polypeptide(L)'
;MEAPQLEAVKQQFIDEEVIIITAGKSWGQPYNCEQWATNFGLTIPILDDEIDSLSSIFGNSIPHNVVIDGNGQIVYTSNGHNLAGIINVIENSLNTISGDYDDDGILDDVDNCIDVNNPLQNDNDLDGTGDACDSCDNLLVYVDGNIYGEVDYQSNYDIDIFDLITLMDIIANDDTNNCGYEIGDITNDGNVNIIDAIALIQRILYPE
;
A
#
# COMPACT_ATOMS: atom_id res chain seq x y z
N MET A 1 -16.68 17.42 32.12
CA MET A 1 -16.33 16.03 32.49
C MET A 1 -16.12 15.31 31.19
N GLU A 2 -14.87 14.96 30.91
CA GLU A 2 -14.38 14.54 29.60
C GLU A 2 -14.66 13.06 29.30
N ALA A 3 -14.61 12.21 30.32
CA ALA A 3 -14.70 10.76 30.15
C ALA A 3 -15.97 10.28 29.36
N PRO A 4 -17.18 10.80 29.62
CA PRO A 4 -18.36 10.42 28.82
C PRO A 4 -18.35 10.96 27.38
N GLN A 5 -17.55 12.00 27.09
CA GLN A 5 -17.47 12.61 25.76
C GLN A 5 -16.56 11.77 24.84
N LEU A 6 -15.53 11.12 25.39
CA LEU A 6 -14.67 10.19 24.66
C LEU A 6 -15.43 8.96 24.15
N GLU A 7 -16.44 8.48 24.89
CA GLU A 7 -17.31 7.40 24.41
C GLU A 7 -18.11 7.81 23.15
N ALA A 8 -18.47 9.09 23.02
CA ALA A 8 -19.10 9.59 21.80
C ALA A 8 -18.12 9.62 20.61
N VAL A 9 -16.85 9.94 20.86
CA VAL A 9 -15.78 9.86 19.85
C VAL A 9 -15.58 8.41 19.41
N LYS A 10 -15.49 7.48 20.37
CA LYS A 10 -15.40 6.04 20.07
C LYS A 10 -16.55 5.57 19.21
N GLN A 11 -17.78 6.00 19.51
CA GLN A 11 -18.95 5.61 18.73
C GLN A 11 -18.95 6.22 17.32
N GLN A 12 -18.36 7.40 17.13
CA GLN A 12 -18.22 8.04 15.82
C GLN A 12 -17.25 7.29 14.91
N PHE A 13 -16.18 6.74 15.46
CA PHE A 13 -15.12 6.03 14.72
C PHE A 13 -15.17 4.51 14.93
N ILE A 14 -16.34 3.95 15.23
CA ILE A 14 -16.48 2.53 15.59
C ILE A 14 -16.23 1.58 14.41
N ASP A 15 -16.51 2.06 13.20
CA ASP A 15 -16.33 1.32 11.93
C ASP A 15 -15.00 1.69 11.25
N GLU A 16 -14.16 2.51 11.90
CA GLU A 16 -12.87 2.99 11.40
C GLU A 16 -11.72 2.37 12.22
N GLU A 17 -10.50 2.40 11.69
CA GLU A 17 -9.29 1.88 12.37
C GLU A 17 -8.74 2.85 13.43
N VAL A 18 -9.59 3.31 14.35
CA VAL A 18 -9.22 4.25 15.42
C VAL A 18 -9.20 3.56 16.78
N ILE A 19 -8.02 3.51 17.40
CA ILE A 19 -7.85 2.99 18.76
C ILE A 19 -7.81 4.15 19.74
N ILE A 20 -8.79 4.20 20.64
CA ILE A 20 -8.84 5.19 21.72
C ILE A 20 -8.45 4.50 23.03
N ILE A 21 -7.47 5.08 23.73
CA ILE A 21 -7.00 4.62 25.03
C ILE A 21 -6.96 5.83 25.96
N THR A 22 -7.37 5.65 27.21
CA THR A 22 -7.23 6.68 28.25
C THR A 22 -6.12 6.28 29.22
N ALA A 23 -5.48 7.25 29.85
CA ALA A 23 -4.53 7.02 30.92
C ALA A 23 -4.92 7.84 32.15
N GLY A 24 -4.80 7.22 33.33
CA GLY A 24 -5.17 7.85 34.59
C GLY A 24 -4.30 7.34 35.74
N LYS A 25 -4.36 8.04 36.87
CA LYS A 25 -3.71 7.62 38.13
C LYS A 25 -4.63 7.91 39.32
N SER A 26 -4.34 7.35 40.48
CA SER A 26 -5.14 7.53 41.68
C SER A 26 -4.91 8.92 42.31
N TRP A 27 -5.80 9.87 42.05
CA TRP A 27 -5.75 11.25 42.59
C TRP A 27 -6.34 11.41 44.00
N GLY A 28 -6.47 10.32 44.75
CA GLY A 28 -6.84 10.36 46.17
C GLY A 28 -8.24 10.90 46.51
N GLN A 29 -9.14 11.14 45.54
CA GLN A 29 -10.56 11.46 45.71
C GLN A 29 -11.35 11.20 44.40
N PRO A 30 -12.62 10.77 44.41
CA PRO A 30 -13.24 9.73 45.24
C PRO A 30 -13.06 8.31 44.67
N TYR A 31 -12.38 8.15 43.53
CA TYR A 31 -12.23 6.88 42.81
C TYR A 31 -10.76 6.61 42.46
N ASN A 32 -10.32 5.36 42.59
CA ASN A 32 -9.08 4.89 41.98
C ASN A 32 -9.25 4.71 40.45
N CYS A 33 -8.16 4.41 39.72
CA CYS A 33 -8.17 4.29 38.26
C CYS A 33 -9.26 3.32 37.74
N GLU A 34 -9.38 2.12 38.32
CA GLU A 34 -10.40 1.12 37.96
C GLU A 34 -11.85 1.58 38.27
N GLN A 35 -12.03 2.30 39.38
CA GLN A 35 -13.33 2.83 39.80
C GLN A 35 -13.80 3.97 38.89
N TRP A 36 -12.90 4.70 38.24
CA TRP A 36 -13.27 5.66 37.20
C TRP A 36 -13.91 4.98 35.99
N ALA A 37 -13.36 3.87 35.53
CA ALA A 37 -13.97 3.09 34.45
C ALA A 37 -15.38 2.60 34.82
N THR A 38 -15.48 1.97 35.99
CA THR A 38 -16.69 1.27 36.42
C THR A 38 -17.84 2.23 36.77
N ASN A 39 -17.54 3.34 37.45
CA ASN A 39 -18.60 4.28 37.90
C ASN A 39 -19.15 5.16 36.76
N PHE A 40 -18.36 5.36 35.69
CA PHE A 40 -18.79 6.13 34.53
C PHE A 40 -19.19 5.25 33.35
N GLY A 41 -19.17 3.92 33.51
CA GLY A 41 -19.56 2.97 32.48
C GLY A 41 -18.70 3.06 31.22
N LEU A 42 -17.42 3.37 31.37
CA LEU A 42 -16.50 3.53 30.24
C LEU A 42 -16.21 2.17 29.62
N THR A 43 -16.28 2.13 28.29
CA THR A 43 -15.91 0.96 27.48
C THR A 43 -14.51 1.11 26.89
N ILE A 44 -13.95 2.31 26.94
CA ILE A 44 -12.57 2.60 26.53
C ILE A 44 -11.59 2.06 27.58
N PRO A 45 -10.52 1.34 27.19
CA PRO A 45 -9.47 0.92 28.11
C PRO A 45 -8.83 2.10 28.84
N ILE A 46 -8.56 1.90 30.14
CA ILE A 46 -7.82 2.85 30.98
C ILE A 46 -6.49 2.23 31.37
N LEU A 47 -5.40 2.88 30.99
CA LEU A 47 -4.05 2.57 31.43
C LEU A 47 -3.79 3.19 32.81
N ASP A 48 -3.22 2.39 33.70
CA ASP A 48 -2.84 2.82 35.04
C ASP A 48 -1.43 3.43 35.01
N ASP A 49 -1.35 4.77 35.09
CA ASP A 49 -0.12 5.56 35.04
C ASP A 49 0.27 6.10 36.43
N GLU A 50 0.24 5.26 37.47
CA GLU A 50 0.60 5.63 38.86
C GLU A 50 2.03 6.18 38.99
N ILE A 51 2.92 5.84 38.05
CA ILE A 51 4.33 6.26 38.04
C ILE A 51 4.61 7.50 37.16
N ASP A 52 3.58 8.18 36.64
CA ASP A 52 3.70 9.39 35.80
C ASP A 52 4.59 9.20 34.55
N SER A 53 4.58 8.00 33.98
CA SER A 53 5.39 7.64 32.82
C SER A 53 4.90 8.35 31.55
N LEU A 54 3.58 8.45 31.35
CA LEU A 54 3.01 9.03 30.13
C LEU A 54 2.99 10.56 30.20
N SER A 55 2.74 11.14 31.38
CA SER A 55 2.80 12.60 31.53
C SER A 55 4.19 13.17 31.22
N SER A 56 5.24 12.40 31.52
CA SER A 56 6.62 12.78 31.21
C SER A 56 6.94 12.80 29.71
N ILE A 57 6.20 12.00 28.92
CA ILE A 57 6.40 11.83 27.47
C ILE A 57 5.49 12.80 26.70
N PHE A 58 4.22 12.86 27.05
CA PHE A 58 3.20 13.54 26.26
C PHE A 58 2.78 14.90 26.83
N GLY A 59 2.95 15.14 28.13
CA GLY A 59 2.63 16.42 28.75
C GLY A 59 2.11 16.30 30.18
N ASN A 60 2.41 17.31 31.00
CA ASN A 60 2.11 17.30 32.44
C ASN A 60 0.76 17.93 32.83
N SER A 61 -0.08 18.29 31.84
CA SER A 61 -1.41 18.85 32.12
C SER A 61 -2.44 17.73 32.25
N ILE A 62 -3.45 17.91 33.11
CA ILE A 62 -4.62 17.04 33.12
C ILE A 62 -5.89 17.90 32.94
N PRO A 63 -6.71 17.63 31.91
CA PRO A 63 -6.48 16.62 30.87
C PRO A 63 -5.46 17.04 29.81
N HIS A 64 -4.87 16.04 29.15
CA HIS A 64 -3.99 16.19 27.99
C HIS A 64 -4.36 15.13 26.96
N ASN A 65 -4.56 15.57 25.72
CA ASN A 65 -5.03 14.71 24.63
C ASN A 65 -3.95 14.62 23.54
N VAL A 66 -3.73 13.41 23.05
CA VAL A 66 -2.75 13.09 22.00
C VAL A 66 -3.45 12.30 20.90
N VAL A 67 -3.19 12.64 19.64
CA VAL A 67 -3.57 11.81 18.49
C VAL A 67 -2.28 11.40 17.77
N ILE A 68 -2.18 10.10 17.49
CA ILE A 68 -1.07 9.48 16.77
C ILE A 68 -1.66 8.91 15.47
N ASP A 69 -1.04 9.20 14.33
CA ASP A 69 -1.48 8.67 13.02
C ASP A 69 -0.99 7.23 12.76
N GLY A 70 -1.40 6.63 11.64
CA GLY A 70 -0.99 5.28 11.25
C GLY A 70 0.52 5.12 11.03
N ASN A 71 1.25 6.22 10.81
CA ASN A 71 2.71 6.24 10.70
C ASN A 71 3.42 6.36 12.06
N GLY A 72 2.67 6.37 13.16
CA GLY A 72 3.22 6.51 14.50
C GLY A 72 3.66 7.94 14.85
N GLN A 73 3.24 8.96 14.10
CA GLN A 73 3.58 10.35 14.36
C GLN A 73 2.54 11.04 15.23
N ILE A 74 2.98 11.91 16.15
CA ILE A 74 2.08 12.75 16.95
C ILE A 74 1.55 13.89 16.08
N VAL A 75 0.29 13.78 15.66
CA VAL A 75 -0.40 14.77 14.80
C VAL A 75 -1.23 15.77 15.60
N TYR A 76 -1.51 15.47 16.87
CA TYR A 76 -2.17 16.40 17.80
C TYR A 76 -1.65 16.20 19.22
N THR A 77 -1.39 17.30 19.91
CA THR A 77 -1.11 17.35 21.35
C THR A 77 -1.67 18.65 21.92
N SER A 78 -2.53 18.56 22.94
CA SER A 78 -3.11 19.75 23.55
C SER A 78 -3.53 19.52 24.99
N ASN A 79 -3.44 20.59 25.78
CA ASN A 79 -3.97 20.63 27.14
C ASN A 79 -5.48 20.97 27.13
N GLY A 80 -6.20 20.47 28.13
CA GLY A 80 -7.65 20.62 28.15
C GLY A 80 -8.35 19.70 27.15
N HIS A 81 -9.63 19.94 26.91
CA HIS A 81 -10.46 19.11 26.04
C HIS A 81 -11.06 19.96 24.92
N ASN A 82 -10.59 19.75 23.69
CA ASN A 82 -11.14 20.36 22.47
C ASN A 82 -11.58 19.27 21.49
N LEU A 83 -12.81 18.78 21.71
CA LEU A 83 -13.40 17.67 20.97
C LEU A 83 -13.41 17.89 19.45
N ALA A 84 -13.80 19.10 19.01
CA ALA A 84 -13.87 19.42 17.58
C ALA A 84 -12.49 19.41 16.91
N GLY A 85 -11.46 19.85 17.63
CA GLY A 85 -10.08 19.78 17.14
C GLY A 85 -9.57 18.34 17.03
N ILE A 86 -9.85 17.51 18.03
CA ILE A 86 -9.46 16.10 18.05
C ILE A 86 -10.14 15.33 16.90
N ILE A 87 -11.46 15.46 16.75
CA ILE A 87 -12.23 14.82 15.67
C ILE A 87 -11.68 15.22 14.30
N ASN A 88 -11.45 16.51 14.07
CA ASN A 88 -10.94 17.01 12.79
C ASN A 88 -9.56 16.42 12.47
N VAL A 89 -8.66 16.32 13.46
CA VAL A 89 -7.35 15.69 13.23
C VAL A 89 -7.48 14.20 12.94
N ILE A 90 -8.34 13.46 13.66
CA ILE A 90 -8.59 12.04 13.38
C ILE A 90 -9.12 11.85 11.96
N GLU A 91 -10.13 12.62 11.54
CA GLU A 91 -10.69 12.56 10.19
C GLU A 91 -9.64 12.86 9.12
N ASN A 92 -8.79 13.87 9.33
CA ASN A 92 -7.70 14.17 8.38
C ASN A 92 -6.68 13.04 8.33
N SER A 93 -6.32 12.46 9.48
CA SER A 93 -5.36 11.37 9.56
C SER A 93 -5.87 10.10 8.88
N LEU A 94 -7.14 9.74 9.07
CA LEU A 94 -7.76 8.60 8.37
C LEU A 94 -7.72 8.75 6.85
N ASN A 95 -7.90 9.97 6.33
CA ASN A 95 -7.79 10.24 4.90
C ASN A 95 -6.35 10.17 4.35
N THR A 96 -5.34 10.05 5.22
CA THR A 96 -3.92 10.01 4.84
C THR A 96 -3.25 8.67 5.11
N ILE A 97 -3.98 7.70 5.64
CA ILE A 97 -3.48 6.33 5.80
C ILE A 97 -3.58 5.67 4.43
N SER A 98 -2.42 5.42 3.82
CA SER A 98 -2.31 4.46 2.71
C SER A 98 -2.37 3.06 3.34
N GLY A 99 -3.18 2.18 2.77
CA GLY A 99 -3.27 0.78 3.22
C GLY A 99 -2.03 -0.02 2.83
N ASP A 100 -1.98 -1.25 3.28
CA ASP A 100 -1.08 -2.31 2.80
C ASP A 100 -2.00 -3.53 2.68
N TYR A 101 -2.64 -3.67 1.52
CA TYR A 101 -3.78 -4.58 1.35
C TYR A 101 -3.39 -6.05 1.38
N ASP A 102 -2.16 -6.37 0.97
CA ASP A 102 -1.63 -7.73 0.89
C ASP A 102 -0.60 -8.05 1.99
N ASP A 103 -0.42 -7.13 2.94
CA ASP A 103 0.43 -7.23 4.13
C ASP A 103 1.91 -7.55 3.78
N ASP A 104 2.43 -6.98 2.69
CA ASP A 104 3.82 -7.21 2.24
C ASP A 104 4.83 -6.22 2.83
N GLY A 105 4.34 -5.16 3.48
CA GLY A 105 5.13 -4.11 4.10
C GLY A 105 5.36 -2.88 3.22
N ILE A 106 4.77 -2.84 2.03
CA ILE A 106 4.72 -1.70 1.11
C ILE A 106 3.29 -1.15 1.10
N LEU A 107 3.16 0.17 1.03
CA LEU A 107 1.84 0.80 1.06
C LEU A 107 1.21 0.79 -0.34
N ASP A 108 -0.11 0.61 -0.43
CA ASP A 108 -0.89 0.50 -1.68
C ASP A 108 -0.64 1.65 -2.68
N ASP A 109 -0.24 2.83 -2.21
CA ASP A 109 0.05 4.01 -3.06
C ASP A 109 1.41 3.98 -3.74
N VAL A 110 2.30 3.10 -3.28
CA VAL A 110 3.65 2.89 -3.82
C VAL A 110 3.94 1.43 -4.14
N ASP A 111 2.97 0.54 -3.95
CA ASP A 111 3.05 -0.88 -4.24
C ASP A 111 2.75 -1.16 -5.73
N ASN A 112 3.67 -1.84 -6.41
CA ASN A 112 3.51 -2.23 -7.80
C ASN A 112 2.64 -3.49 -7.97
N CYS A 113 2.18 -4.13 -6.88
CA CYS A 113 1.27 -5.26 -6.87
C CYS A 113 0.31 -5.28 -5.65
N ILE A 114 -0.56 -4.27 -5.52
CA ILE A 114 -1.54 -4.05 -4.41
C ILE A 114 -2.25 -5.32 -3.88
N ASP A 115 -2.52 -6.31 -4.75
CA ASP A 115 -3.26 -7.53 -4.40
C ASP A 115 -2.37 -8.77 -4.17
N VAL A 116 -1.05 -8.69 -4.38
CA VAL A 116 -0.13 -9.84 -4.46
C VAL A 116 1.19 -9.57 -3.74
N ASN A 117 1.30 -10.15 -2.55
CA ASN A 117 2.44 -9.95 -1.64
C ASN A 117 3.81 -10.09 -2.34
N ASN A 118 4.52 -8.98 -2.50
CA ASN A 118 5.81 -8.92 -3.20
C ASN A 118 6.79 -7.90 -2.56
N PRO A 119 7.31 -8.13 -1.34
CA PRO A 119 8.06 -7.13 -0.57
C PRO A 119 9.35 -6.60 -1.21
N LEU A 120 9.81 -7.26 -2.28
CA LEU A 120 11.00 -6.86 -3.04
C LEU A 120 10.68 -5.87 -4.17
N GLN A 121 9.40 -5.71 -4.54
CA GLN A 121 8.91 -4.77 -5.54
C GLN A 121 9.72 -4.86 -6.85
N ASN A 122 10.04 -6.10 -7.26
CA ASN A 122 10.73 -6.32 -8.52
C ASN A 122 9.78 -5.99 -9.68
N ASP A 123 10.33 -5.38 -10.71
CA ASP A 123 9.69 -4.93 -11.94
C ASP A 123 10.82 -4.90 -12.98
N ASN A 124 11.00 -5.99 -13.73
CA ASN A 124 12.19 -6.15 -14.57
C ASN A 124 12.11 -5.36 -15.88
N ASP A 125 10.92 -5.14 -16.40
CA ASP A 125 10.68 -4.42 -17.64
C ASP A 125 10.30 -2.94 -17.45
N LEU A 126 10.07 -2.54 -16.19
CA LEU A 126 9.91 -1.16 -15.75
C LEU A 126 8.62 -0.50 -16.27
N ASP A 127 7.57 -1.30 -16.44
CA ASP A 127 6.25 -0.81 -16.85
C ASP A 127 5.43 -0.25 -15.65
N GLY A 128 5.89 -0.52 -14.42
CA GLY A 128 5.27 -0.10 -13.17
C GLY A 128 4.36 -1.15 -12.53
N THR A 129 4.17 -2.30 -13.17
CA THR A 129 3.51 -3.49 -12.64
C THR A 129 4.58 -4.45 -12.11
N GLY A 130 4.43 -4.99 -10.90
CA GLY A 130 5.46 -5.86 -10.36
C GLY A 130 5.45 -7.26 -10.99
N ASP A 131 6.62 -7.90 -11.08
CA ASP A 131 6.79 -9.27 -11.61
C ASP A 131 5.81 -10.29 -10.97
N ALA A 132 5.36 -10.03 -9.74
CA ALA A 132 4.48 -10.92 -8.99
C ALA A 132 3.03 -10.91 -9.49
N CYS A 133 2.58 -9.79 -10.05
CA CYS A 133 1.22 -9.58 -10.54
C CYS A 133 1.18 -9.28 -12.04
N ASP A 134 2.33 -9.16 -12.70
CA ASP A 134 2.44 -8.97 -14.13
C ASP A 134 2.53 -10.31 -14.88
N SER A 135 1.62 -10.52 -15.82
CA SER A 135 1.69 -11.67 -16.75
C SER A 135 2.65 -11.44 -17.92
N CYS A 136 3.03 -10.19 -18.14
CA CYS A 136 3.92 -9.72 -19.18
C CYS A 136 5.31 -9.36 -18.64
N ASP A 137 5.76 -10.03 -17.57
CA ASP A 137 7.00 -9.73 -16.80
C ASP A 137 8.33 -9.68 -17.60
N ASN A 138 8.26 -10.05 -18.88
CA ASN A 138 9.34 -10.13 -19.83
C ASN A 138 10.58 -10.90 -19.37
N LEU A 139 10.40 -11.86 -18.45
CA LEU A 139 11.49 -12.65 -17.85
C LEU A 139 11.63 -14.04 -18.45
N LEU A 140 10.51 -14.69 -18.77
CA LEU A 140 10.50 -16.10 -19.13
C LEU A 140 9.75 -16.36 -20.44
N VAL A 141 8.55 -15.79 -20.57
CA VAL A 141 7.63 -16.09 -21.68
C VAL A 141 7.74 -15.03 -22.77
N TYR A 142 7.58 -13.76 -22.42
CA TYR A 142 7.64 -12.65 -23.39
C TYR A 142 9.01 -12.00 -23.33
N VAL A 143 10.03 -12.65 -23.87
CA VAL A 143 11.38 -12.09 -23.91
C VAL A 143 11.68 -11.50 -25.29
N ASP A 144 12.63 -10.58 -25.37
CA ASP A 144 12.99 -9.87 -26.62
C ASP A 144 13.06 -10.80 -27.85
N GLY A 145 12.06 -10.64 -28.73
CA GLY A 145 11.87 -11.40 -29.97
C GLY A 145 10.97 -12.63 -29.89
N ASN A 146 10.62 -13.15 -28.70
CA ASN A 146 9.68 -14.25 -28.47
C ASN A 146 8.25 -13.73 -28.31
N ILE A 147 7.75 -13.09 -29.36
CA ILE A 147 6.47 -12.36 -29.38
C ILE A 147 5.28 -13.33 -29.33
N TYR A 148 5.41 -14.54 -29.86
CA TYR A 148 4.37 -15.55 -29.78
C TYR A 148 4.24 -16.14 -28.36
N GLY A 149 5.25 -15.96 -27.50
CA GLY A 149 5.20 -16.29 -26.08
C GLY A 149 5.26 -17.79 -25.82
N GLU A 150 5.98 -18.54 -26.63
CA GLU A 150 6.23 -19.97 -26.43
C GLU A 150 7.40 -20.19 -25.49
N VAL A 151 7.25 -21.18 -24.60
CA VAL A 151 8.35 -21.70 -23.78
C VAL A 151 8.21 -23.21 -23.64
N ASP A 152 9.33 -23.91 -23.68
CA ASP A 152 9.36 -25.35 -23.37
C ASP A 152 9.45 -25.63 -21.86
N TYR A 153 9.42 -26.90 -21.47
CA TYR A 153 9.50 -27.31 -20.06
C TYR A 153 10.87 -27.04 -19.40
N GLN A 154 11.86 -26.60 -20.18
CA GLN A 154 13.18 -26.21 -19.73
C GLN A 154 13.37 -24.68 -19.77
N SER A 155 12.30 -23.91 -20.01
CA SER A 155 12.33 -22.46 -20.16
C SER A 155 13.20 -21.99 -21.33
N ASN A 156 13.31 -22.79 -22.39
CA ASN A 156 13.85 -22.33 -23.67
C ASN A 156 12.70 -21.83 -24.54
N TYR A 157 13.02 -20.88 -25.40
CA TYR A 157 12.15 -20.32 -26.43
C TYR A 157 12.92 -20.27 -27.75
N ASP A 158 12.20 -20.31 -28.85
CA ASP A 158 12.75 -20.24 -30.20
C ASP A 158 12.20 -18.99 -30.86
N ILE A 159 13.06 -18.11 -31.37
CA ILE A 159 12.62 -16.96 -32.15
C ILE A 159 12.46 -17.41 -33.61
N ASP A 160 11.22 -17.54 -34.06
CA ASP A 160 10.90 -18.11 -35.36
C ASP A 160 9.79 -17.35 -36.12
N ILE A 161 9.26 -17.98 -37.17
CA ILE A 161 8.27 -17.34 -38.04
C ILE A 161 6.94 -17.05 -37.34
N PHE A 162 6.60 -17.76 -36.25
CA PHE A 162 5.40 -17.54 -35.47
C PHE A 162 5.46 -16.22 -34.69
N ASP A 163 6.64 -15.82 -34.19
CA ASP A 163 6.84 -14.49 -33.58
C ASP A 163 6.58 -13.39 -34.58
N LEU A 164 7.12 -13.52 -35.79
CA LEU A 164 6.92 -12.55 -36.85
C LEU A 164 5.45 -12.43 -37.24
N ILE A 165 4.74 -13.56 -37.38
CA ILE A 165 3.32 -13.55 -37.73
C ILE A 165 2.53 -12.87 -36.61
N THR A 166 2.85 -13.16 -35.35
CA THR A 166 2.20 -12.54 -34.18
C THR A 166 2.45 -11.04 -34.15
N LEU A 167 3.69 -10.59 -34.37
CA LEU A 167 4.02 -9.17 -34.48
C LEU A 167 3.28 -8.49 -35.63
N MET A 168 3.17 -9.14 -36.79
CA MET A 168 2.40 -8.61 -37.91
C MET A 168 0.91 -8.48 -37.58
N ASP A 169 0.34 -9.42 -36.84
CA ASP A 169 -1.05 -9.36 -36.39
C ASP A 169 -1.25 -8.23 -35.35
N ILE A 170 -0.30 -8.05 -34.42
CA ILE A 170 -0.31 -6.93 -33.46
C ILE A 170 -0.30 -5.59 -34.21
N ILE A 171 0.64 -5.40 -35.15
CA ILE A 171 0.76 -4.17 -35.95
C ILE A 171 -0.49 -3.93 -36.81
N ALA A 172 -1.06 -4.98 -37.40
CA ALA A 172 -2.20 -4.87 -38.29
C ALA A 172 -3.51 -4.52 -37.54
N ASN A 173 -3.63 -4.97 -36.29
CA ASN A 173 -4.83 -4.78 -35.48
C ASN A 173 -4.69 -3.65 -34.43
N ASP A 174 -3.50 -3.05 -34.28
CA ASP A 174 -3.20 -2.06 -33.24
C ASP A 174 -3.47 -2.64 -31.84
N ASP A 175 -3.07 -3.89 -31.62
CA ASP A 175 -3.31 -4.63 -30.38
C ASP A 175 -2.26 -4.28 -29.31
N THR A 176 -2.44 -3.14 -28.66
CA THR A 176 -1.49 -2.60 -27.69
C THR A 176 -1.60 -3.21 -26.28
N ASN A 177 -2.54 -4.12 -26.03
CA ASN A 177 -2.82 -4.67 -24.69
C ASN A 177 -2.32 -6.12 -24.53
N ASN A 178 -1.35 -6.51 -25.33
CA ASN A 178 -0.81 -7.86 -25.39
C ASN A 178 0.66 -7.81 -24.98
N CYS A 179 1.14 -8.74 -24.17
CA CYS A 179 2.55 -8.81 -23.79
C CYS A 179 3.49 -8.83 -25.01
N GLY A 180 3.04 -9.45 -26.12
CA GLY A 180 3.80 -9.42 -27.38
C GLY A 180 3.99 -8.01 -27.97
N TYR A 181 3.15 -7.03 -27.61
CA TYR A 181 3.32 -5.63 -27.99
C TYR A 181 4.45 -4.97 -27.20
N GLU A 182 4.53 -5.21 -25.88
CA GLU A 182 5.57 -4.61 -25.02
C GLU A 182 6.98 -4.97 -25.46
N ILE A 183 7.18 -6.22 -25.89
CA ILE A 183 8.45 -6.69 -26.48
C ILE A 183 8.51 -6.59 -28.01
N GLY A 184 7.48 -6.02 -28.63
CA GLY A 184 7.36 -5.89 -30.08
C GLY A 184 8.25 -4.80 -30.68
N ASP A 185 8.82 -3.91 -29.85
CA ASP A 185 9.76 -2.85 -30.26
C ASP A 185 11.19 -3.40 -30.38
N ILE A 186 11.39 -4.25 -31.39
CA ILE A 186 12.68 -4.91 -31.66
C ILE A 186 13.80 -3.88 -31.95
N THR A 187 13.45 -2.71 -32.47
CA THR A 187 14.43 -1.65 -32.74
C THR A 187 14.72 -0.72 -31.57
N ASN A 188 13.95 -0.83 -30.48
CA ASN A 188 14.02 0.04 -29.29
C ASN A 188 13.85 1.54 -29.66
N ASP A 189 12.95 1.84 -30.60
CA ASP A 189 12.68 3.21 -31.04
C ASP A 189 11.44 3.85 -30.37
N GLY A 190 10.75 3.06 -29.55
CA GLY A 190 9.53 3.39 -28.83
C GLY A 190 8.25 3.14 -29.62
N ASN A 191 8.31 2.57 -30.83
CA ASN A 191 7.13 2.33 -31.66
C ASN A 191 7.13 0.93 -32.28
N VAL A 192 6.15 0.10 -31.93
CA VAL A 192 5.94 -1.21 -32.56
C VAL A 192 5.37 -1.02 -33.97
N ASN A 193 6.16 -1.29 -35.01
CA ASN A 193 5.77 -1.08 -36.39
C ASN A 193 6.47 -2.03 -37.38
N ILE A 194 6.25 -1.81 -38.68
CA ILE A 194 6.79 -2.69 -39.73
C ILE A 194 8.32 -2.76 -39.75
N ILE A 195 9.01 -1.76 -39.19
CA ILE A 195 10.47 -1.75 -39.08
C ILE A 195 10.92 -2.82 -38.07
N ASP A 196 10.20 -3.01 -36.97
CA ASP A 196 10.48 -4.05 -35.98
C ASP A 196 10.27 -5.44 -36.55
N ALA A 197 9.21 -5.62 -37.37
CA ALA A 197 8.99 -6.87 -38.10
C ALA A 197 10.16 -7.18 -39.06
N ILE A 198 10.73 -6.17 -39.72
CA ILE A 198 11.92 -6.34 -40.56
C ILE A 198 13.14 -6.71 -39.73
N ALA A 199 13.33 -6.09 -38.56
CA ALA A 199 14.42 -6.41 -37.65
C ALA A 199 14.30 -7.85 -37.12
N LEU A 200 13.10 -8.28 -36.75
CA LEU A 200 12.83 -9.65 -36.31
C LEU A 200 13.10 -10.68 -37.42
N ILE A 201 12.70 -10.39 -38.66
CA ILE A 201 13.04 -11.23 -39.83
C ILE A 201 14.57 -11.39 -39.94
N GLN A 202 15.34 -10.32 -39.72
CA GLN A 202 16.80 -10.41 -39.79
C GLN A 202 17.36 -11.34 -38.70
N ARG A 203 16.82 -11.28 -37.48
CA ARG A 203 17.21 -12.16 -36.37
C ARG A 203 16.88 -13.63 -36.66
N ILE A 204 15.71 -13.91 -37.23
CA ILE A 204 15.30 -15.28 -37.62
C ILE A 204 16.16 -15.83 -38.76
N LEU A 205 16.46 -15.01 -39.79
CA LEU A 205 17.22 -15.46 -40.96
C LEU A 205 18.72 -15.58 -40.68
N TYR A 206 19.24 -14.84 -39.71
CA TYR A 206 20.65 -14.75 -39.38
C TYR A 206 20.88 -14.81 -37.85
N PRO A 207 20.57 -15.94 -37.19
CA PRO A 207 20.79 -16.10 -35.75
C PRO A 207 22.30 -16.11 -35.43
N GLU A 208 22.69 -15.48 -34.31
CA GLU A 208 24.08 -15.44 -33.82
C GLU A 208 24.61 -16.78 -33.32
#